data_AF-A0A1V5FF86-F1
#
_entry.id   AF-A0A1V5FF86-F1
#
_cell.length_a   1.000
_cell.length_b   1.000
_cell.length_c   1.000
_cell.angle_alpha   90.00
_cell.angle_beta   90.00
_cell.angle_gamma   90.00
#
_symmetry.space_group_name_H-M   'P 1'
#
loop_
_entity.id
_entity.type
_entity.pdbx_description
1 polymer ?
#
loop_
_entity_poly.entity_id
_entity_poly.type
_entity_poly.pdbx_seq_one_letter_code
_entity_poly.pdbx_strand_id
1 'polypeptide(L)'
;MGSPLDPWGRPYLLFSPLGLVRGDEGTVTQEYYGDAFDRYTIVTLGFDGVMSEDDQFHAFGAGITDFVISSARAVDELKAEGDALPAGGVIRIRGYNLGISPEDGQVVLGDRVLTDVSSWTPVAVEVAIPADVRGPAPLFLRRGALETNRIEVQIAGPNSARGWTCYP
;
A
#
# COMPACT_ATOMS: atom_id res chain seq x y z
N MET A 1 33.40 2.52 12.54
CA MET A 1 32.65 3.04 13.69
C MET A 1 31.42 3.70 13.12
N GLY A 2 30.26 3.09 13.33
CA GLY A 2 28.98 3.62 12.89
C GLY A 2 28.58 4.91 13.62
N SER A 3 27.59 5.63 13.10
CA SER A 3 27.02 6.80 13.78
C SER A 3 25.97 6.36 14.81
N PRO A 4 25.50 7.23 15.73
CA PRO A 4 24.37 6.92 16.61
C PRO A 4 23.07 6.52 15.86
N LEU A 5 22.94 6.88 14.59
CA LEU A 5 21.81 6.51 13.73
C LEU A 5 22.08 5.24 12.91
N ASP A 6 23.33 4.80 12.83
CA ASP A 6 23.73 3.58 12.12
C ASP A 6 24.97 2.97 12.79
N PRO A 7 24.78 2.12 13.81
CA PRO A 7 25.86 1.43 14.49
C PRO A 7 26.68 0.50 13.58
N TRP A 8 26.12 0.09 12.43
CA TRP A 8 26.67 -0.96 11.56
C TRP A 8 27.43 -0.45 10.35
N GLY A 9 27.36 0.85 10.03
CA GLY A 9 28.04 1.45 8.88
C GLY A 9 27.33 1.24 7.54
N ARG A 10 26.00 1.01 7.56
CA ARG A 10 25.15 0.78 6.39
C ARG A 10 24.48 2.08 5.90
N PRO A 11 24.17 2.18 4.59
CA PRO A 11 23.46 3.33 4.05
C PRO A 11 22.06 3.46 4.66
N TYR A 12 21.68 4.70 4.99
CA TYR A 12 20.35 5.03 5.48
C TYR A 12 19.31 4.97 4.36
N LEU A 13 18.16 4.40 4.66
CA LEU A 13 16.97 4.50 3.83
C LEU A 13 16.10 5.63 4.35
N LEU A 14 15.71 6.57 3.49
CA LEU A 14 14.79 7.64 3.85
C LEU A 14 13.39 7.28 3.35
N PHE A 15 12.43 7.21 4.26
CA PHE A 15 11.03 7.04 3.94
C PHE A 15 10.29 8.36 4.10
N SER A 16 9.45 8.65 3.13
CA SER A 16 8.32 9.57 3.26
C SER A 16 7.07 8.78 3.66
N PRO A 17 5.97 9.45 4.04
CA PRO A 17 4.68 8.76 4.20
C PRO A 17 4.19 8.04 2.94
N LEU A 18 4.69 8.41 1.75
CA LEU A 18 4.34 7.72 0.50
C LEU A 18 5.25 6.51 0.21
N GLY A 19 6.34 6.34 0.97
CA GLY A 19 7.25 5.20 0.86
C GLY A 19 8.72 5.57 0.77
N LEU A 20 9.53 4.61 0.32
CA LEU A 20 10.98 4.73 0.23
C LEU A 20 11.35 5.77 -0.82
N VAL A 21 12.10 6.79 -0.42
CA VAL A 21 12.60 7.83 -1.32
C VAL A 21 13.87 7.34 -2.00
N ARG A 22 13.77 7.08 -3.31
CA ARG A 22 14.91 6.76 -4.19
C ARG A 22 15.43 8.05 -4.83
N GLY A 23 16.30 8.74 -4.11
CA GLY A 23 16.84 10.04 -4.55
C GLY A 23 17.69 9.95 -5.83
N ASP A 24 18.27 8.79 -6.10
CA ASP A 24 18.99 8.44 -7.32
C ASP A 24 18.08 8.30 -8.54
N GLU A 25 16.87 7.79 -8.34
CA GLU A 25 15.87 7.62 -9.40
C GLU A 25 14.87 8.77 -9.47
N GLY A 26 14.81 9.62 -8.44
CA GLY A 26 13.79 10.65 -8.30
C GLY A 26 12.38 10.07 -8.05
N THR A 27 12.30 8.86 -7.50
CA THR A 27 11.05 8.11 -7.30
C THR A 27 10.75 7.86 -5.83
N VAL A 28 9.49 7.53 -5.54
CA VAL A 28 9.08 6.97 -4.25
C VAL A 28 8.52 5.59 -4.50
N THR A 29 9.09 4.57 -3.86
CA THR A 29 8.76 3.16 -4.09
C THR A 29 8.13 2.51 -2.86
N GLN A 30 7.48 1.37 -3.08
CA GLN A 30 6.87 0.54 -2.03
C GLN A 30 7.80 -0.57 -1.53
N GLU A 31 9.11 -0.45 -1.77
CA GLU A 31 10.10 -1.42 -1.34
C GLU A 31 10.34 -1.32 0.17
N TYR A 32 10.87 -2.40 0.75
CA TYR A 32 11.13 -2.51 2.18
C TYR A 32 9.88 -2.17 3.02
N TYR A 33 9.98 -1.14 3.87
CA TYR A 33 8.93 -0.61 4.73
C TYR A 33 8.03 0.42 4.00
N GLY A 34 7.84 0.28 2.69
CA GLY A 34 7.35 1.32 1.78
C GLY A 34 5.99 1.96 2.09
N ASP A 35 5.22 1.44 3.04
CA ASP A 35 3.98 2.06 3.55
C ASP A 35 3.85 1.98 5.08
N ALA A 36 4.93 1.69 5.79
CA ALA A 36 4.89 1.42 7.23
C ALA A 36 4.80 2.68 8.10
N PHE A 37 5.12 3.85 7.54
CA PHE A 37 5.32 5.07 8.31
C PHE A 37 4.31 6.16 7.94
N ASP A 38 3.88 6.94 8.93
CA ASP A 38 2.98 8.09 8.78
C ASP A 38 3.68 9.44 8.72
N ARG A 39 5.02 9.42 8.79
CA ARG A 39 5.90 10.58 8.81
C ARG A 39 7.25 10.21 8.20
N TYR A 40 8.10 11.22 8.00
CA TYR A 40 9.45 10.97 7.53
C TYR A 40 10.21 10.09 8.52
N THR A 41 10.81 9.03 8.01
CA THR A 41 11.49 8.04 8.84
C THR A 41 12.81 7.66 8.19
N ILE A 42 13.90 7.76 8.95
CA ILE A 42 15.16 7.15 8.58
C ILE A 42 15.15 5.71 9.09
N VAL A 43 15.46 4.77 8.21
CA VAL A 43 15.62 3.36 8.53
C VAL A 43 17.06 2.96 8.29
N THR A 44 17.63 2.29 9.29
CA THR A 44 18.92 1.61 9.17
C THR A 44 18.66 0.13 9.29
N LEU A 45 19.00 -0.62 8.24
CA LEU A 45 18.91 -2.08 8.26
C LEU A 45 19.97 -2.66 9.21
N GLY A 46 19.60 -3.74 9.88
CA GLY A 46 20.44 -4.52 10.77
C GLY A 46 21.69 -5.08 10.09
N PHE A 47 22.46 -5.85 10.86
CA PHE A 47 23.74 -6.35 10.34
C PHE A 47 23.58 -7.28 9.13
N ASP A 48 22.43 -7.94 8.99
CA ASP A 48 22.12 -8.82 7.87
C ASP A 48 21.76 -8.06 6.59
N GLY A 49 21.27 -6.83 6.69
CA GLY A 49 20.90 -6.00 5.56
C GLY A 49 19.58 -6.35 4.92
N VAL A 50 18.71 -7.04 5.64
CA VAL A 50 17.36 -7.37 5.20
C VAL A 50 16.36 -6.79 6.19
N MET A 51 15.09 -6.68 5.78
CA MET A 51 14.05 -6.23 6.71
C MET A 51 13.91 -7.22 7.86
N SER A 52 14.17 -6.75 9.06
CA SER A 52 14.35 -7.62 10.21
C SER A 52 14.01 -6.89 11.50
N GLU A 53 13.84 -7.63 12.59
CA GLU A 53 13.51 -7.06 13.91
C GLU A 53 14.68 -6.25 14.51
N ASP A 54 15.91 -6.43 14.01
CA ASP A 54 17.08 -5.69 14.45
C ASP A 54 17.27 -4.33 13.75
N ASP A 55 16.35 -3.96 12.85
CA ASP A 55 16.34 -2.67 12.16
C ASP A 55 16.03 -1.51 13.11
N GLN A 56 16.64 -0.35 12.83
CA GLN A 56 16.43 0.87 13.62
C GLN A 56 15.62 1.90 12.85
N PHE A 57 14.68 2.53 13.55
CA PHE A 57 13.78 3.54 13.01
C PHE A 57 13.98 4.87 13.75
N HIS A 58 14.17 5.95 12.99
CA HIS A 58 14.18 7.31 13.51
C HIS A 58 13.16 8.17 12.76
N ALA A 59 12.02 8.41 13.40
CA ALA A 59 10.91 9.14 12.82
C ALA A 59 10.94 10.63 13.22
N PHE A 60 10.68 11.52 12.28
CA PHE A 60 10.70 12.97 12.48
C PHE A 60 9.63 13.69 11.65
N GLY A 61 9.37 14.94 12.02
CA GLY A 61 8.27 15.73 11.46
C GLY A 61 6.91 15.34 12.05
N ALA A 62 5.87 16.07 11.62
CA ALA A 62 4.50 15.76 11.98
C ALA A 62 3.99 14.56 11.16
N GLY A 63 3.10 13.77 11.75
CA GLY A 63 2.36 12.75 11.02
C GLY A 63 1.34 13.35 10.07
N ILE A 64 0.97 12.61 9.04
CA ILE A 64 -0.13 12.99 8.14
C ILE A 64 -1.45 12.96 8.92
N THR A 65 -2.17 14.08 8.88
CA THR A 65 -3.50 14.22 9.51
C THR A 65 -4.63 14.31 8.48
N ASP A 66 -4.28 14.51 7.21
CA ASP A 66 -5.23 14.58 6.11
C ASP A 66 -5.92 13.24 5.86
N PHE A 67 -7.17 13.33 5.37
CA PHE A 67 -7.91 12.17 4.88
C PHE A 67 -7.48 11.87 3.44
N VAL A 68 -6.59 10.89 3.27
CA VAL A 68 -5.87 10.67 2.01
C VAL A 68 -5.53 9.19 1.84
N ILE A 69 -5.46 8.70 0.60
CA ILE A 69 -4.92 7.38 0.26
C ILE A 69 -3.57 7.52 -0.45
N SER A 70 -2.66 6.59 -0.16
CA SER A 70 -1.31 6.57 -0.72
C SER A 70 -1.13 5.47 -1.75
N SER A 71 -1.75 4.30 -1.56
CA SER A 71 -1.59 3.17 -2.48
C SER A 71 -2.73 2.15 -2.36
N ALA A 72 -2.81 1.26 -3.36
CA ALA A 72 -3.63 0.06 -3.31
C ALA A 72 -2.87 -1.11 -3.93
N ARG A 73 -2.93 -2.29 -3.30
CA ARG A 73 -2.28 -3.52 -3.79
C ARG A 73 -3.12 -4.75 -3.51
N ALA A 74 -2.91 -5.82 -4.26
CA ALA A 74 -3.50 -7.12 -3.95
C ALA A 74 -2.98 -7.66 -2.60
N VAL A 75 -3.85 -8.31 -1.81
CA VAL A 75 -3.48 -8.98 -0.56
C VAL A 75 -2.95 -10.39 -0.80
N ASP A 76 -3.52 -11.09 -1.79
CA ASP A 76 -3.23 -12.49 -2.06
C ASP A 76 -2.38 -12.70 -3.33
N GLU A 77 -1.99 -13.96 -3.56
CA GLU A 77 -1.35 -14.44 -4.79
C GLU A 77 -2.23 -14.39 -6.04
N LEU A 78 -3.46 -13.85 -5.96
CA LEU A 78 -4.23 -13.53 -7.15
C LEU A 78 -3.52 -12.38 -7.87
N LYS A 79 -2.48 -12.73 -8.63
CA LYS A 79 -1.69 -11.81 -9.41
C LYS A 79 -2.42 -11.54 -10.72
N ALA A 80 -2.90 -10.33 -10.87
CA ALA A 80 -3.14 -9.77 -12.17
C ALA A 80 -1.80 -9.59 -12.92
N GLU A 81 -1.86 -9.45 -14.23
CA GLU A 81 -0.67 -9.21 -15.04
C GLU A 81 -0.08 -7.82 -14.72
N GLY A 82 1.22 -7.75 -14.42
CA GLY A 82 1.89 -6.50 -14.02
C GLY A 82 1.40 -5.94 -12.68
N ASP A 83 1.25 -4.61 -12.60
CA ASP A 83 0.84 -3.88 -11.40
C ASP A 83 -0.69 -3.73 -11.27
N ALA A 84 -1.46 -4.44 -12.10
CA ALA A 84 -2.92 -4.37 -12.05
C ALA A 84 -3.49 -5.05 -10.79
N LEU A 85 -4.69 -4.63 -10.38
CA LEU A 85 -5.45 -5.24 -9.30
C LEU A 85 -6.31 -6.40 -9.84
N PRO A 86 -6.42 -7.52 -9.13
CA PRO A 86 -7.23 -8.66 -9.55
C PRO A 86 -8.73 -8.42 -9.32
N ALA A 87 -9.53 -8.47 -10.38
CA ALA A 87 -10.98 -8.54 -10.22
C ALA A 87 -11.39 -9.84 -9.52
N GLY A 88 -12.29 -9.74 -8.54
CA GLY A 88 -12.65 -10.87 -7.67
C GLY A 88 -11.66 -11.13 -6.53
N GLY A 89 -10.53 -10.41 -6.48
CA GLY A 89 -9.55 -10.52 -5.40
C GLY A 89 -9.77 -9.50 -4.29
N VAL A 90 -9.03 -9.68 -3.20
CA VAL A 90 -8.97 -8.72 -2.09
C VAL A 90 -7.81 -7.76 -2.32
N ILE A 91 -8.08 -6.47 -2.15
CA ILE A 91 -7.07 -5.42 -2.18
C ILE A 91 -6.91 -4.80 -0.80
N ARG A 92 -5.68 -4.39 -0.49
CA ARG A 92 -5.33 -3.54 0.64
C ARG A 92 -5.07 -2.13 0.13
N ILE A 93 -5.88 -1.20 0.61
CA ILE A 93 -5.78 0.23 0.39
C ILE A 93 -5.06 0.82 1.60
N ARG A 94 -4.04 1.63 1.36
CA ARG A 94 -3.29 2.34 2.40
C ARG A 94 -3.56 3.84 2.32
N GLY A 95 -3.49 4.49 3.47
CA GLY A 95 -3.73 5.91 3.58
C GLY A 95 -3.63 6.39 5.02
N TYR A 96 -4.19 7.56 5.28
CA TYR A 96 -4.18 8.19 6.59
C TYR A 96 -5.56 8.74 6.93
N ASN A 97 -5.88 8.73 8.23
CA ASN A 97 -7.14 9.22 8.78
C ASN A 97 -8.38 8.57 8.12
N LEU A 98 -8.28 7.27 7.79
CA LEU A 98 -9.33 6.53 7.07
C LEU A 98 -10.56 6.21 7.93
N GLY A 99 -10.50 6.49 9.24
CA GLY A 99 -11.51 6.04 10.21
C GLY A 99 -11.09 4.74 10.90
N ILE A 100 -11.86 4.33 11.90
CA ILE A 100 -11.56 3.15 12.72
C ILE A 100 -12.45 1.96 12.38
N SER A 101 -13.48 2.17 11.56
CA SER A 101 -14.45 1.14 11.20
C SER A 101 -15.03 1.34 9.80
N PRO A 102 -15.62 0.29 9.18
CA PRO A 102 -16.33 0.40 7.90
C PRO A 102 -17.57 1.31 7.96
N GLU A 103 -18.07 1.65 9.15
CA GLU A 103 -19.19 2.59 9.30
C GLU A 103 -18.75 4.04 9.12
N ASP A 104 -17.45 4.32 9.24
CA ASP A 104 -16.90 5.67 9.09
C ASP A 104 -16.81 6.12 7.63
N GLY A 105 -16.95 5.22 6.66
CA GLY A 105 -16.76 5.58 5.26
C GLY A 105 -17.11 4.48 4.27
N GLN A 106 -16.85 4.77 3.00
CA GLN A 106 -17.10 3.88 1.88
C GLN A 106 -15.88 3.87 0.98
N VAL A 107 -15.49 2.70 0.50
CA VAL A 107 -14.51 2.56 -0.58
C VAL A 107 -15.25 2.65 -1.91
N VAL A 108 -14.78 3.51 -2.80
CA VAL A 108 -15.39 3.71 -4.13
C VAL A 108 -14.35 3.40 -5.21
N LEU A 109 -14.76 2.56 -6.16
CA LEU A 109 -13.97 2.17 -7.32
C LEU A 109 -14.76 2.48 -8.59
N GLY A 110 -14.34 3.52 -9.31
CA GLY A 110 -15.08 4.07 -10.43
C GLY A 110 -16.42 4.66 -9.96
N ASP A 111 -17.51 4.04 -10.38
CA ASP A 111 -18.89 4.37 -10.01
C ASP A 111 -19.47 3.43 -8.94
N ARG A 112 -18.70 2.45 -8.46
CA ARG A 112 -19.18 1.42 -7.54
C ARG A 112 -18.67 1.62 -6.12
N VAL A 113 -19.55 1.43 -5.16
CA VAL A 113 -19.20 1.28 -3.75
C VAL A 113 -18.83 -0.18 -3.48
N LEU A 114 -17.64 -0.42 -2.94
CA LEU A 114 -17.21 -1.74 -2.52
C LEU A 114 -17.72 -1.99 -1.09
N THR A 115 -18.54 -3.03 -0.93
CA THR A 115 -19.23 -3.30 0.34
C THR A 115 -18.64 -4.47 1.13
N ASP A 116 -17.83 -5.31 0.49
CA ASP A 116 -17.24 -6.50 1.10
C ASP A 116 -15.88 -6.17 1.74
N VAL A 117 -15.93 -5.48 2.88
CA VAL A 117 -14.77 -5.03 3.64
C VAL A 117 -14.39 -6.09 4.67
N SER A 118 -13.16 -6.60 4.58
CA SER A 118 -12.63 -7.62 5.50
C SER A 118 -11.88 -7.00 6.68
N SER A 119 -11.28 -5.82 6.52
CA SER A 119 -10.53 -5.13 7.58
C SER A 119 -10.57 -3.61 7.38
N TRP A 120 -10.66 -2.85 8.48
CA TRP A 120 -10.59 -1.40 8.46
C TRP A 120 -9.82 -0.88 9.67
N THR A 121 -8.84 -0.03 9.40
CA THR A 121 -8.01 0.65 10.40
C THR A 121 -7.77 2.09 9.97
N PRO A 122 -7.28 2.97 10.86
CA PRO A 122 -6.96 4.35 10.51
C PRO A 122 -5.99 4.53 9.33
N VAL A 123 -5.23 3.50 8.98
CA VAL A 123 -4.15 3.55 7.97
C VAL A 123 -4.26 2.49 6.87
N ALA A 124 -5.25 1.61 6.95
CA ALA A 124 -5.43 0.53 5.98
C ALA A 124 -6.87 0.05 5.93
N VAL A 125 -7.34 -0.26 4.73
CA VAL A 125 -8.63 -0.91 4.47
C VAL A 125 -8.40 -2.09 3.55
N GLU A 126 -8.97 -3.24 3.87
CA GLU A 126 -9.01 -4.40 2.98
C GLU A 126 -10.43 -4.67 2.52
N VAL A 127 -10.59 -4.83 1.22
CA VAL A 127 -11.90 -4.92 0.58
C VAL A 127 -11.83 -5.74 -0.70
N ALA A 128 -12.89 -6.51 -0.98
CA ALA A 128 -12.97 -7.29 -2.20
C ALA A 128 -13.41 -6.46 -3.41
N ILE A 129 -12.76 -6.68 -4.56
CA ILE A 129 -13.19 -6.16 -5.85
C ILE A 129 -14.21 -7.12 -6.46
N PRO A 130 -15.39 -6.68 -6.90
CA PRO A 130 -16.34 -7.54 -7.60
C PRO A 130 -15.74 -8.16 -8.87
N ALA A 131 -16.05 -9.43 -9.11
CA ALA A 131 -15.46 -10.23 -10.18
C ALA A 131 -15.79 -9.76 -11.61
N ASP A 132 -16.70 -8.80 -11.78
CA ASP A 132 -17.14 -8.24 -13.06
C ASP A 132 -16.48 -6.88 -13.40
N VAL A 133 -15.77 -6.24 -12.46
CA VAL A 133 -15.12 -4.94 -12.70
C VAL A 133 -13.83 -5.12 -13.52
N ARG A 134 -13.61 -4.30 -14.55
CA ARG A 134 -12.43 -4.36 -15.44
C ARG A 134 -12.00 -2.97 -15.90
N GLY A 135 -10.73 -2.86 -16.27
CA GLY A 135 -10.17 -1.66 -16.90
C GLY A 135 -9.70 -0.61 -15.88
N PRO A 136 -9.36 0.59 -16.37
CA PRO A 136 -8.92 1.68 -15.50
C PRO A 136 -10.11 2.20 -14.69
N ALA A 137 -9.91 2.46 -13.40
CA ALA A 137 -10.90 3.07 -12.54
C ALA A 137 -10.24 3.94 -11.46
N PRO A 138 -10.82 5.11 -11.13
CA PRO A 138 -10.39 5.87 -9.97
C PRO A 138 -10.80 5.15 -8.69
N LEU A 139 -9.87 4.98 -7.78
CA LEU A 139 -10.10 4.47 -6.43
C LEU A 139 -9.97 5.63 -5.43
N PHE A 140 -10.93 5.74 -4.52
CA PHE A 140 -10.93 6.73 -3.43
C PHE A 140 -11.81 6.27 -2.27
N LEU A 141 -11.67 6.90 -1.11
CA LEU A 141 -12.59 6.72 0.02
C LEU A 141 -13.48 7.96 0.19
N ARG A 142 -14.71 7.73 0.62
CA ARG A 142 -15.69 8.78 0.92
C ARG A 142 -16.18 8.66 2.36
N ARG A 143 -16.23 9.78 3.09
CA ARG A 143 -16.78 9.89 4.45
C ARG A 143 -17.71 11.10 4.53
N GLY A 144 -19.02 10.85 4.53
CA GLY A 144 -20.02 11.92 4.43
C GLY A 144 -19.80 12.76 3.18
N ALA A 145 -19.48 14.05 3.34
CA ALA A 145 -19.19 14.98 2.25
C ALA A 145 -17.70 15.05 1.86
N LEU A 146 -16.80 14.34 2.56
CA LEU A 146 -15.37 14.34 2.30
C LEU A 146 -14.98 13.17 1.38
N GLU A 147 -14.03 13.41 0.49
CA GLU A 147 -13.34 12.39 -0.32
C GLU A 147 -11.83 12.49 -0.11
N THR A 148 -11.14 11.36 -0.22
CA THR A 148 -9.68 11.35 -0.37
C THR A 148 -9.28 11.87 -1.76
N ASN A 149 -7.97 11.99 -2.00
CA ASN A 149 -7.44 11.97 -3.36
C ASN A 149 -7.88 10.70 -4.10
N ARG A 150 -7.81 10.76 -5.44
CA ARG A 150 -8.07 9.63 -6.34
C ARG A 150 -6.76 9.05 -6.81
N ILE A 151 -6.65 7.73 -6.79
CA ILE A 151 -5.57 7.00 -7.46
C ILE A 151 -6.17 6.21 -8.62
N GLU A 152 -5.59 6.34 -9.81
CA GLU A 152 -6.01 5.55 -10.96
C GLU A 152 -5.42 4.15 -10.83
N VAL A 153 -6.29 3.14 -10.87
CA VAL A 153 -5.88 1.73 -10.81
C VAL A 153 -6.33 1.00 -12.06
N GLN A 154 -5.50 0.07 -12.52
CA GLN A 154 -5.88 -0.86 -13.59
C GLN A 154 -6.42 -2.13 -12.96
N ILE A 155 -7.60 -2.58 -13.39
CA ILE A 155 -8.24 -3.81 -12.90
C ILE A 155 -8.21 -4.84 -14.02
N ALA A 156 -7.54 -5.96 -13.79
CA ALA A 156 -7.47 -7.06 -14.72
C ALA A 156 -8.38 -8.22 -14.29
N GLY A 157 -8.78 -9.05 -15.25
CA GLY A 157 -9.48 -10.29 -14.93
C GLY A 157 -8.58 -11.27 -14.14
N PRO A 158 -9.18 -12.22 -13.41
CA PRO A 158 -8.41 -13.27 -12.76
C PRO A 158 -7.66 -14.09 -13.82
N ASN A 159 -6.35 -14.26 -13.64
CA ASN A 159 -5.52 -15.08 -14.52
C ASN A 159 -5.83 -16.57 -14.29
N SER A 160 -6.68 -17.15 -15.14
CA SER A 160 -6.88 -18.60 -15.19
C SER A 160 -5.80 -19.30 -16.04
N ALA A 161 -4.52 -19.28 -15.65
CA ALA A 161 -3.52 -20.21 -16.21
C ALA A 161 -2.14 -20.16 -15.52
N ARG A 162 -1.85 -21.12 -14.63
CA ARG A 162 -0.51 -21.74 -14.51
C ARG A 162 -0.57 -23.25 -14.27
N GLY A 163 -1.65 -23.89 -14.71
CA GLY A 163 -1.86 -25.34 -14.60
C GLY A 163 -1.83 -26.05 -15.95
N TRP A 164 -0.88 -25.73 -16.84
CA TRP A 164 -0.59 -26.62 -17.96
C TRP A 164 0.31 -27.75 -17.43
N THR A 165 -0.29 -28.74 -16.78
CA THR A 165 0.30 -30.07 -16.73
C THR A 165 0.23 -30.63 -18.15
N CYS A 166 1.33 -30.50 -18.91
CA CYS A 166 1.58 -31.45 -19.98
C CYS A 166 1.76 -32.82 -19.31
N TYR A 167 0.72 -33.64 -19.35
CA TYR A 167 0.89 -35.06 -19.10
C TYR A 167 1.73 -35.67 -20.24
N PRO A 168 2.59 -36.66 -19.92
CA PRO A 168 3.72 -37.09 -20.74
C PRO A 168 3.35 -37.66 -22.11
#